data_AF-A0A934ZLP7-F1
#
_entry.id   AF-A0A934ZLP7-F1
#
_cell.length_a   1.000
_cell.length_b   1.000
_cell.length_c   1.000
_cell.angle_alpha   90.00
_cell.angle_beta   90.00
_cell.angle_gamma   90.00
#
_symmetry.space_group_name_H-M   'P 1'
#
loop_
_entity.id
_entity.type
_entity.pdbx_description
1 polymer ?
#
loop_
_entity_poly.entity_id
_entity_poly.type
_entity_poly.pdbx_seq_one_letter_code
_entity_poly.pdbx_strand_id
1 'polypeptide(L)'
;MSRDPSSAPQHVFRWDLDKTYLHTEFDHWLDLLRTAVETPETKRSVPGAARLIRALRVHQPSRVTILSGSPEQMRGTLESKLRLDGIVWDEFTLKPSVRNILRLRFRALRDQVGYKLPALLDARTRVPQGVPETLFGDDAEADALVYSLYADVLAGKVSDRQLTAVLEQSRTYADVVSEIIRLVHRTARGDFVRRIFIHLERRSDPGFFRIYGPRVVPVSNYLQAAAVLLSDGLLGTDVLAPIAAAVHTETQLSVPEIAESLHALVRRGDLSPDVVLHIAKALGDSAPQLDLTADELVDLADALQDTPPPGEPPPEVAIDYLDALADDRARWEAARDAARVRVKERSRSSSGE
;
A
#
# COMPACT_ATOMS: atom_id res chain seq x y z
N MET A 1 -17.97 19.62 -13.04
CA MET A 1 -19.04 18.71 -13.49
C MET A 1 -19.46 17.87 -12.30
N SER A 2 -20.69 18.05 -11.81
CA SER A 2 -21.25 17.26 -10.71
C SER A 2 -21.46 15.83 -11.21
N ARG A 3 -20.73 14.85 -10.66
CA ARG A 3 -20.89 13.43 -11.02
C ARG A 3 -22.12 12.86 -10.34
N ASP A 4 -22.92 12.14 -11.10
CA ASP A 4 -24.06 11.37 -10.60
C ASP A 4 -23.53 10.22 -9.71
N PRO A 5 -23.90 10.16 -8.42
CA PRO A 5 -23.49 9.08 -7.51
C PRO A 5 -24.01 7.68 -7.93
N SER A 6 -24.76 7.58 -9.03
CA SER A 6 -25.36 6.33 -9.54
C SER A 6 -24.46 5.52 -10.50
N SER A 7 -23.34 6.06 -11.00
CA SER A 7 -22.51 5.31 -11.97
C SER A 7 -21.76 4.16 -11.30
N ALA A 8 -21.92 2.94 -11.81
CA ALA A 8 -21.18 1.77 -11.32
C ALA A 8 -19.65 2.03 -11.36
N PRO A 9 -18.88 1.58 -10.34
CA PRO A 9 -17.45 1.80 -10.30
C PRO A 9 -16.75 1.08 -11.46
N GLN A 10 -15.83 1.78 -12.12
CA GLN A 10 -14.98 1.22 -13.18
C GLN A 10 -13.68 0.64 -12.61
N HIS A 11 -13.28 1.04 -11.39
CA HIS A 11 -12.12 0.48 -10.69
C HIS A 11 -12.32 0.52 -9.17
N VAL A 12 -11.68 -0.40 -8.45
CA VAL A 12 -11.63 -0.40 -6.98
C VAL A 12 -10.20 -0.17 -6.50
N PHE A 13 -10.02 0.80 -5.63
CA PHE A 13 -8.76 1.06 -4.94
C PHE A 13 -8.89 0.62 -3.48
N ARG A 14 -8.06 -0.34 -3.06
CA ARG A 14 -8.03 -0.84 -1.68
C ARG A 14 -6.79 -0.31 -0.98
N TRP A 15 -6.98 0.41 0.11
CA TRP A 15 -5.90 1.08 0.83
C TRP A 15 -5.75 0.50 2.21
N ASP A 16 -4.57 -0.01 2.55
CA ASP A 16 -4.19 -0.11 3.95
C ASP A 16 -3.95 1.29 4.51
N LEU A 17 -4.39 1.53 5.74
CA LEU A 17 -4.30 2.86 6.37
C LEU A 17 -3.03 3.03 7.20
N ASP A 18 -2.66 2.00 7.94
CA ASP A 18 -1.54 2.05 8.88
C ASP A 18 -0.23 1.93 8.10
N LYS A 19 0.76 2.81 8.32
CA LYS A 19 2.10 2.86 7.65
C LYS A 19 2.10 3.03 6.11
N THR A 20 0.98 2.79 5.47
CA THR A 20 0.72 3.04 4.06
C THR A 20 0.17 4.46 3.85
N TYR A 21 -0.82 4.89 4.63
CA TYR A 21 -1.39 6.24 4.55
C TYR A 21 -0.95 7.16 5.69
N LEU A 22 -0.73 6.62 6.88
CA LEU A 22 -0.27 7.35 8.07
C LEU A 22 1.14 6.92 8.46
N HIS A 23 2.05 7.89 8.69
CA HIS A 23 3.30 7.60 9.40
C HIS A 23 2.96 7.23 10.85
N THR A 24 3.16 5.97 11.20
CA THR A 24 2.90 5.46 12.54
C THR A 24 4.12 4.70 13.05
N GLU A 25 4.89 5.34 13.93
CA GLU A 25 5.96 4.68 14.69
C GLU A 25 5.34 3.81 15.80
N PHE A 26 5.02 2.54 15.56
CA PHE A 26 4.61 1.67 16.68
C PHE A 26 5.28 0.30 16.65
N ASP A 27 6.15 0.08 17.64
CA ASP A 27 6.80 -1.21 17.94
C ASP A 27 5.95 -2.08 18.91
N HIS A 28 4.95 -1.51 19.61
CA HIS A 28 4.13 -2.25 20.57
C HIS A 28 2.63 -1.85 20.61
N TRP A 29 1.77 -2.87 20.57
CA TRP A 29 0.30 -2.78 20.65
C TRP A 29 -0.26 -2.12 21.94
N LEU A 30 0.53 -2.04 23.02
CA LEU A 30 0.11 -1.39 24.27
C LEU A 30 0.23 0.14 24.21
N ASP A 31 1.11 0.67 23.36
CA ASP A 31 1.24 2.12 23.15
C ASP A 31 0.10 2.68 22.30
N LEU A 32 -0.58 1.81 21.53
CA LEU A 32 -1.77 2.08 20.71
C LEU A 32 -2.98 2.55 21.55
N LEU A 33 -3.10 2.07 22.80
CA LEU A 33 -4.13 2.54 23.74
C LEU A 33 -3.77 3.90 24.37
N ARG A 34 -2.49 4.29 24.38
CA ARG A 34 -2.02 5.59 24.87
C ARG A 34 -2.14 6.69 23.82
N THR A 35 -1.88 6.38 22.55
CA THR A 35 -2.03 7.31 21.41
C THR A 35 -3.47 7.53 20.95
N ALA A 36 -4.45 6.84 21.53
CA ALA A 36 -5.87 7.15 21.33
C ALA A 36 -6.26 8.58 21.77
N VAL A 37 -5.36 9.29 22.46
CA VAL A 37 -5.51 10.69 22.90
C VAL A 37 -4.82 11.68 21.95
N GLU A 38 -4.08 11.22 20.94
CA GLU A 38 -3.45 12.11 19.95
C GLU A 38 -4.49 12.73 19.03
N THR A 39 -4.38 14.05 18.80
CA THR A 39 -5.35 14.79 18.01
C THR A 39 -5.19 14.47 16.52
N PRO A 40 -6.26 14.52 15.71
CA PRO A 40 -6.19 14.23 14.28
C PRO A 40 -5.08 14.98 13.54
N GLU A 41 -4.76 16.20 13.98
CA GLU A 41 -3.77 17.10 13.38
C GLU A 41 -2.32 16.66 13.59
N THR A 42 -2.03 15.82 14.59
CA THR A 42 -0.66 15.30 14.84
C THR A 42 -0.33 14.07 14.00
N LYS A 43 -1.34 13.42 13.39
CA LYS A 43 -1.12 12.28 12.51
C LYS A 43 -0.59 12.75 11.16
N ARG A 44 0.65 12.40 10.82
CA ARG A 44 1.23 12.76 9.53
C ARG A 44 0.84 11.72 8.48
N SER A 45 0.31 12.18 7.36
CA SER A 45 0.09 11.31 6.20
C SER A 45 1.41 11.03 5.50
N VAL A 46 1.50 9.90 4.80
CA VAL A 46 2.66 9.65 3.94
C VAL A 46 2.65 10.65 2.78
N PRO A 47 3.80 11.28 2.48
CA PRO A 47 3.92 12.29 1.44
C PRO A 47 3.31 11.92 0.10
N GLY A 48 2.38 12.76 -0.38
CA GLY A 48 1.68 12.57 -1.64
C GLY A 48 0.51 11.57 -1.62
N ALA A 49 0.34 10.75 -0.57
CA ALA A 49 -0.73 9.74 -0.50
C ALA A 49 -2.13 10.36 -0.59
N ALA A 50 -2.40 11.40 0.19
CA ALA A 50 -3.69 12.10 0.17
C ALA A 50 -3.99 12.73 -1.19
N ARG A 51 -2.98 13.30 -1.85
CA ARG A 51 -3.11 13.86 -3.20
C ARG A 51 -3.43 12.78 -4.22
N LEU A 52 -2.74 11.64 -4.15
CA LEU A 52 -2.99 10.50 -5.01
C LEU A 52 -4.42 9.95 -4.83
N ILE A 53 -4.87 9.70 -3.59
CA ILE A 53 -6.23 9.19 -3.34
C ILE A 53 -7.30 10.13 -3.90
N ARG A 54 -7.14 11.45 -3.74
CA ARG A 54 -8.07 12.43 -4.31
C ARG A 54 -8.07 12.38 -5.84
N ALA A 55 -6.90 12.25 -6.47
CA ALA A 55 -6.76 12.14 -7.92
C ALA A 55 -7.46 10.90 -8.51
N LEU A 56 -7.36 9.74 -7.85
CA LEU A 56 -7.93 8.47 -8.34
C LEU A 56 -9.45 8.50 -8.54
N ARG A 57 -10.16 9.30 -7.75
CA ARG A 57 -11.61 9.49 -7.88
C ARG A 57 -11.99 10.54 -8.91
N VAL A 58 -11.06 11.43 -9.29
CA VAL A 58 -11.32 12.46 -10.31
C VAL A 58 -11.16 11.88 -11.71
N HIS A 59 -10.17 11.01 -11.94
CA HIS A 59 -9.91 10.45 -13.26
C HIS A 59 -11.09 9.64 -13.82
N GLN A 60 -11.61 8.70 -13.03
CA GLN A 60 -12.74 7.85 -13.42
C GLN A 60 -13.66 7.51 -12.23
N PRO A 61 -14.88 6.99 -12.47
CA PRO A 61 -15.73 6.47 -11.40
C PRO A 61 -15.02 5.32 -10.68
N SER A 62 -14.60 5.57 -9.43
CA SER A 62 -13.77 4.66 -8.66
C SER A 62 -14.32 4.48 -7.26
N ARG A 63 -14.24 3.26 -6.74
CA ARG A 63 -14.54 2.96 -5.34
C ARG A 63 -13.25 2.94 -4.54
N VAL A 64 -13.19 3.65 -3.42
CA VAL A 64 -12.06 3.66 -2.49
C VAL A 64 -12.48 2.95 -1.21
N THR A 65 -11.86 1.81 -0.92
CA THR A 65 -12.09 1.05 0.31
C THR A 65 -10.84 1.09 1.19
N ILE A 66 -11.01 1.41 2.46
CA ILE A 66 -9.93 1.50 3.43
C ILE A 66 -9.99 0.27 4.34
N LEU A 67 -8.86 -0.40 4.49
CA LEU A 67 -8.59 -1.46 5.44
C LEU A 67 -7.56 -0.95 6.45
N SER A 68 -7.72 -1.26 7.73
CA SER A 68 -6.77 -0.83 8.75
C SER A 68 -6.60 -1.87 9.82
N GLY A 69 -5.36 -2.12 10.23
CA GLY A 69 -5.02 -2.95 11.39
C GLY A 69 -5.39 -2.32 12.73
N SER A 70 -5.69 -1.01 12.75
CA SER A 70 -6.10 -0.28 13.95
C SER A 70 -7.41 -0.82 14.57
N PRO A 71 -7.56 -0.74 15.91
CA PRO A 71 -8.79 -1.12 16.61
C PRO A 71 -10.01 -0.30 16.18
N GLU A 72 -11.19 -0.93 16.20
CA GLU A 72 -12.49 -0.27 15.92
C GLU A 72 -12.74 1.00 16.74
N GLN A 73 -12.19 1.09 17.95
CA GLN A 73 -12.32 2.26 18.84
C GLN A 73 -11.72 3.54 18.24
N MET A 74 -10.77 3.42 17.33
CA MET A 74 -10.09 4.55 16.71
C MET A 74 -10.83 5.11 15.48
N ARG A 75 -11.98 4.53 15.11
CA ARG A 75 -12.76 4.92 13.94
C ARG A 75 -12.97 6.44 13.87
N GLY A 76 -13.46 7.05 14.95
CA GLY A 76 -13.77 8.47 14.98
C GLY A 76 -12.55 9.35 14.64
N THR A 77 -11.41 9.10 15.27
CA THR A 77 -10.17 9.85 15.03
C THR A 77 -9.64 9.66 13.61
N LEU A 78 -9.68 8.43 13.09
CA LEU A 78 -9.19 8.11 11.75
C LEU A 78 -10.09 8.72 10.66
N GLU A 79 -11.41 8.63 10.82
CA GLU A 79 -12.35 9.28 9.88
C GLU A 79 -12.22 10.81 9.91
N SER A 80 -12.02 11.41 11.09
CA SER A 80 -11.76 12.85 11.19
C SER A 80 -10.49 13.24 10.43
N LYS A 81 -9.41 12.47 10.55
CA LYS A 81 -8.17 12.71 9.79
C LYS A 81 -8.40 12.62 8.29
N LEU A 82 -9.04 11.54 7.82
CA LEU A 82 -9.36 11.38 6.40
C LEU A 82 -10.19 12.55 5.85
N ARG A 83 -11.16 13.06 6.63
CA ARG A 83 -11.96 14.25 6.26
C ARG A 83 -11.11 15.52 6.21
N LEU A 84 -10.22 15.72 7.18
CA LEU A 84 -9.29 16.87 7.18
C LEU A 84 -8.39 16.86 5.93
N ASP A 85 -8.01 15.68 5.46
CA ASP A 85 -7.21 15.51 4.24
C ASP A 85 -8.05 15.59 2.96
N GLY A 86 -9.37 15.80 3.06
CA GLY A 86 -10.29 15.86 1.93
C GLY A 86 -10.49 14.52 1.22
N ILE A 87 -10.25 13.40 1.91
CA ILE A 87 -10.43 12.07 1.35
C ILE A 87 -11.89 11.65 1.44
N VAL A 88 -12.40 11.14 0.32
CA VAL A 88 -13.71 10.50 0.23
C VAL A 88 -13.50 9.00 0.06
N TRP A 89 -14.11 8.21 0.93
CA TRP A 89 -14.04 6.75 0.91
C TRP A 89 -15.46 6.15 0.92
N ASP A 90 -15.58 4.95 0.36
CA ASP A 90 -16.86 4.24 0.25
C ASP A 90 -17.02 3.19 1.35
N GLU A 91 -15.91 2.66 1.86
CA GLU A 91 -15.92 1.60 2.86
C GLU A 91 -14.71 1.71 3.79
N PHE A 92 -14.89 1.46 5.09
CA PHE A 92 -13.82 1.54 6.06
C PHE A 92 -13.89 0.42 7.09
N THR A 93 -12.99 -0.55 6.96
CA THR A 93 -12.89 -1.75 7.80
C THR A 93 -11.75 -1.61 8.81
N LEU A 94 -12.07 -1.87 10.09
CA LEU A 94 -11.14 -1.82 11.21
C LEU A 94 -11.07 -3.18 11.91
N LYS A 95 -9.98 -3.41 12.64
CA LYS A 95 -9.74 -4.69 13.31
C LYS A 95 -10.62 -4.83 14.56
N PRO A 96 -11.35 -5.94 14.74
CA PRO A 96 -12.19 -6.19 15.91
C PRO A 96 -11.35 -6.63 17.13
N SER A 97 -10.33 -5.85 17.47
CA SER A 97 -9.29 -6.18 18.44
C SER A 97 -9.87 -6.44 19.84
N VAL A 98 -10.85 -5.65 20.30
CA VAL A 98 -11.49 -5.85 21.62
C VAL A 98 -12.28 -7.16 21.66
N ARG A 99 -13.03 -7.49 20.61
CA ARG A 99 -13.77 -8.76 20.53
C ARG A 99 -12.82 -9.96 20.60
N ASN A 100 -11.66 -9.87 19.95
CA ASN A 100 -10.65 -10.91 19.99
C ASN A 100 -10.01 -11.06 21.37
N ILE A 101 -9.75 -9.95 22.07
CA ILE A 101 -9.25 -9.97 23.46
C ILE A 101 -10.28 -10.63 24.39
N LEU A 102 -11.56 -10.26 24.29
CA LEU A 102 -12.64 -10.86 25.08
C LEU A 102 -12.81 -12.37 24.83
N ARG A 103 -12.46 -12.84 23.63
CA ARG A 103 -12.46 -14.26 23.25
C ARG A 103 -11.14 -14.98 23.56
N LEU A 104 -10.21 -14.33 24.28
CA LEU A 104 -8.87 -14.85 24.60
C LEU A 104 -8.05 -15.22 23.34
N ARG A 105 -8.32 -14.55 22.21
CA ARG A 105 -7.68 -14.80 20.91
C ARG A 105 -6.46 -13.93 20.67
N PHE A 106 -5.47 -14.00 21.55
CA PHE A 106 -4.27 -13.17 21.48
C PHE A 106 -3.42 -13.41 20.21
N ARG A 107 -3.56 -14.56 19.53
CA ARG A 107 -2.87 -14.83 18.25
C ARG A 107 -3.46 -14.00 17.11
N ALA A 108 -4.77 -13.73 17.13
CA ALA A 108 -5.47 -12.95 16.09
C ALA A 108 -5.03 -11.48 16.07
N LEU A 109 -4.45 -11.00 17.17
CA LEU A 109 -3.87 -9.65 17.22
C LEU A 109 -2.61 -9.55 16.35
N ARG A 110 -1.85 -10.65 16.22
CA ARG A 110 -0.60 -10.71 15.43
C ARG A 110 -0.78 -11.33 14.04
N ASP A 111 -1.84 -12.10 13.84
CA ASP A 111 -2.17 -12.70 12.55
C ASP A 111 -2.73 -11.62 11.60
N GLN A 112 -1.98 -11.30 10.55
CA GLN A 112 -2.39 -10.37 9.50
C GLN A 112 -3.18 -11.08 8.39
N VAL A 113 -2.81 -12.32 8.06
CA VAL A 113 -3.49 -13.10 7.02
C VAL A 113 -4.94 -13.38 7.43
N GLY A 114 -5.14 -13.88 8.66
CA GLY A 114 -6.48 -14.19 9.18
C GLY A 114 -7.37 -12.98 9.44
N TYR A 115 -6.83 -11.76 9.38
CA TYR A 115 -7.61 -10.53 9.48
C TYR A 115 -7.89 -9.91 8.12
N LYS A 116 -6.85 -9.65 7.32
CA LYS A 116 -6.96 -8.91 6.07
C LYS A 116 -7.65 -9.74 4.97
N LEU A 117 -7.34 -11.03 4.85
CA LEU A 117 -7.92 -11.87 3.80
C LEU A 117 -9.46 -11.97 3.85
N PRO A 118 -10.11 -12.31 4.99
CA PRO A 118 -11.58 -12.34 5.03
C PRO A 118 -12.19 -10.96 4.80
N ALA A 119 -11.56 -9.88 5.27
CA ALA A 119 -12.04 -8.52 5.03
C ALA A 119 -12.02 -8.15 3.53
N LEU A 120 -10.94 -8.50 2.82
CA LEU A 120 -10.83 -8.28 1.37
C LEU A 120 -11.86 -9.12 0.59
N LEU A 121 -12.01 -10.40 0.93
CA LEU A 121 -12.97 -11.29 0.29
C LEU A 121 -14.41 -10.82 0.52
N ASP A 122 -14.76 -10.45 1.75
CA ASP A 122 -16.07 -9.91 2.09
C ASP A 122 -16.35 -8.62 1.32
N ALA A 123 -15.40 -7.69 1.28
CA ALA A 123 -15.53 -6.46 0.49
C ALA A 123 -15.68 -6.74 -1.01
N ARG A 124 -15.01 -7.77 -1.56
CA ARG A 124 -15.17 -8.18 -2.97
C ARG A 124 -16.57 -8.67 -3.28
N THR A 125 -17.28 -9.31 -2.34
CA THR A 125 -18.67 -9.75 -2.57
C THR A 125 -19.64 -8.60 -2.86
N ARG A 126 -19.27 -7.36 -2.53
CA ARG A 126 -20.06 -6.14 -2.76
C ARG A 126 -19.63 -5.34 -3.97
N VAL A 127 -18.65 -5.83 -4.74
CA VAL A 127 -18.17 -5.18 -5.97
C VAL A 127 -18.79 -5.89 -7.17
N PRO A 128 -19.27 -5.15 -8.20
CA PRO A 128 -19.75 -5.77 -9.44
C PRO A 128 -18.68 -6.66 -10.09
N GLN A 129 -19.12 -7.74 -10.73
CA GLN A 129 -18.22 -8.66 -11.42
C GLN A 129 -17.46 -7.93 -12.54
N GLY A 130 -16.20 -8.30 -12.75
CA GLY A 130 -15.37 -7.75 -13.82
C GLY A 130 -14.66 -6.43 -13.47
N VAL A 131 -15.06 -5.75 -12.39
CA VAL A 131 -14.41 -4.50 -11.98
C VAL A 131 -12.97 -4.79 -11.48
N PRO A 132 -11.94 -4.21 -12.11
CA PRO A 132 -10.54 -4.36 -11.71
C PRO A 132 -10.23 -3.69 -10.37
N GLU A 133 -9.17 -4.16 -9.71
CA GLU A 133 -8.73 -3.67 -8.41
C GLU A 133 -7.23 -3.32 -8.39
N THR A 134 -6.88 -2.27 -7.65
CA THR A 134 -5.51 -1.95 -7.26
C THR A 134 -5.44 -1.87 -5.74
N LEU A 135 -4.45 -2.52 -5.14
CA LEU A 135 -4.25 -2.54 -3.69
C LEU A 135 -3.00 -1.73 -3.32
N PHE A 136 -3.05 -1.08 -2.16
CA PHE A 136 -1.96 -0.33 -1.56
C PHE A 136 -1.74 -0.87 -0.14
N GLY A 137 -0.48 -1.19 0.16
CA GLY A 137 -0.04 -1.66 1.47
C GLY A 137 1.41 -1.24 1.73
N ASP A 138 2.03 -1.84 2.74
CA ASP A 138 3.39 -1.52 3.15
C ASP A 138 4.27 -2.75 3.42
N ASP A 139 5.56 -2.49 3.58
CA ASP A 139 6.58 -3.50 3.91
C ASP A 139 6.72 -3.75 5.42
N ALA A 140 5.98 -3.07 6.28
CA ALA A 140 6.01 -3.32 7.71
C ALA A 140 5.11 -4.50 8.11
N GLU A 141 4.03 -4.71 7.37
CA GLU A 141 3.14 -5.87 7.48
C GLU A 141 3.40 -6.90 6.36
N ALA A 142 2.52 -7.91 6.27
CA ALA A 142 2.61 -9.01 5.30
C ALA A 142 1.78 -8.73 4.03
N ASP A 143 1.68 -7.46 3.61
CA ASP A 143 0.70 -7.03 2.61
C ASP A 143 0.94 -7.60 1.23
N ALA A 144 2.20 -7.66 0.80
CA ALA A 144 2.57 -8.29 -0.46
C ALA A 144 2.07 -9.73 -0.53
N LEU A 145 2.25 -10.49 0.56
CA LEU A 145 1.80 -11.87 0.68
C LEU A 145 0.28 -11.96 0.67
N VAL A 146 -0.40 -11.19 1.53
CA VAL A 146 -1.86 -11.23 1.68
C VAL A 146 -2.56 -10.81 0.39
N TYR A 147 -2.12 -9.73 -0.25
CA TYR A 147 -2.73 -9.21 -1.46
C TYR A 147 -2.48 -10.11 -2.66
N SER A 148 -1.30 -10.70 -2.77
CA SER A 148 -1.01 -11.70 -3.80
C SER A 148 -1.86 -12.96 -3.58
N LEU A 149 -1.95 -13.46 -2.34
CA LEU A 149 -2.79 -14.61 -2.00
C LEU A 149 -4.26 -14.35 -2.32
N TYR A 150 -4.78 -13.18 -1.93
CA TYR A 150 -6.12 -12.73 -2.28
C TYR A 150 -6.34 -12.73 -3.80
N ALA A 151 -5.42 -12.14 -4.56
CA ALA A 151 -5.51 -12.06 -6.02
C ALA A 151 -5.53 -13.45 -6.67
N ASP A 152 -4.65 -14.35 -6.25
CA ASP A 152 -4.54 -15.69 -6.84
C ASP A 152 -5.64 -16.64 -6.37
N VAL A 153 -6.18 -16.44 -5.16
CA VAL A 153 -7.44 -17.05 -4.74
C VAL A 153 -8.57 -16.60 -5.66
N LEU A 154 -8.73 -15.30 -5.92
CA LEU A 154 -9.78 -14.83 -6.84
C LEU A 154 -9.60 -15.38 -8.26
N ALA A 155 -8.37 -15.42 -8.76
CA ALA A 155 -8.04 -15.96 -10.07
C ALA A 155 -8.15 -17.49 -10.17
N GLY A 156 -8.37 -18.19 -9.05
CA GLY A 156 -8.47 -19.66 -9.02
C GLY A 156 -7.12 -20.38 -9.16
N LYS A 157 -6.00 -19.66 -8.95
CA LYS A 157 -4.64 -20.20 -8.98
C LYS A 157 -4.26 -20.92 -7.68
N VAL A 158 -4.97 -20.63 -6.58
CA VAL A 158 -4.80 -21.27 -5.26
C VAL A 158 -5.98 -22.20 -4.97
N SER A 159 -5.68 -23.46 -4.72
CA SER A 159 -6.69 -24.46 -4.32
C SER A 159 -7.11 -24.30 -2.86
N ASP A 160 -8.30 -24.79 -2.50
CA ASP A 160 -8.79 -24.78 -1.11
C ASP A 160 -7.80 -25.49 -0.17
N ARG A 161 -7.19 -26.61 -0.61
CA ARG A 161 -6.18 -27.33 0.18
C ARG A 161 -4.95 -26.47 0.45
N GLN A 162 -4.44 -25.79 -0.56
CA GLN A 162 -3.28 -24.91 -0.42
C GLN A 162 -3.61 -23.71 0.47
N LEU A 163 -4.78 -23.10 0.27
CA LEU A 163 -5.25 -21.99 1.09
C LEU A 163 -5.38 -22.40 2.56
N THR A 164 -5.99 -23.54 2.86
CA THR A 164 -6.09 -24.07 4.23
C THR A 164 -4.72 -24.28 4.83
N ALA A 165 -3.76 -24.86 4.10
CA ALA A 165 -2.40 -25.08 4.61
C ALA A 165 -1.70 -23.75 4.96
N VAL A 166 -1.83 -22.73 4.11
CA VAL A 166 -1.28 -21.39 4.37
C VAL A 166 -1.90 -20.78 5.63
N LEU A 167 -3.23 -20.88 5.78
CA LEU A 167 -3.96 -20.35 6.93
C LEU A 167 -3.63 -21.07 8.25
N GLU A 168 -3.42 -22.38 8.20
CA GLU A 168 -2.97 -23.16 9.36
C GLU A 168 -1.54 -22.76 9.76
N GLN A 169 -0.65 -22.58 8.78
CA GLN A 169 0.74 -22.17 8.99
C GLN A 169 0.87 -20.71 9.48
N SER A 170 -0.07 -19.83 9.10
CA SER A 170 -0.21 -18.48 9.67
C SER A 170 -0.84 -18.49 11.07
N ARG A 171 -1.24 -19.67 11.58
CA ARG A 171 -1.88 -19.86 12.89
C ARG A 171 -3.25 -19.18 13.00
N THR A 172 -3.96 -19.07 11.88
CA THR A 172 -5.32 -18.56 11.83
C THR A 172 -6.28 -19.52 12.56
N TYR A 173 -7.27 -18.98 13.27
CA TYR A 173 -8.23 -19.78 14.03
C TYR A 173 -9.16 -20.57 13.09
N ALA A 174 -9.49 -21.82 13.45
CA ALA A 174 -10.25 -22.73 12.59
C ALA A 174 -11.62 -22.19 12.15
N ASP A 175 -12.30 -21.40 12.99
CA ASP A 175 -13.56 -20.75 12.62
C ASP A 175 -13.36 -19.65 11.57
N VAL A 176 -12.25 -18.91 11.66
CA VAL A 176 -11.86 -17.91 10.65
C VAL A 176 -11.44 -18.60 9.35
N VAL A 177 -10.72 -19.72 9.41
CA VAL A 177 -10.42 -20.54 8.22
C VAL A 177 -11.70 -20.95 7.52
N SER A 178 -12.67 -21.48 8.28
CA SER A 178 -13.97 -21.90 7.75
C SER A 178 -14.73 -20.72 7.11
N GLU A 179 -14.67 -19.54 7.73
CA GLU A 179 -15.25 -18.31 7.19
C GLU A 179 -14.58 -17.88 5.88
N ILE A 180 -13.25 -17.92 5.81
CA ILE A 180 -12.49 -17.59 4.61
C ILE A 180 -12.88 -18.53 3.46
N ILE A 181 -12.89 -19.84 3.67
CA ILE A 181 -13.29 -20.81 2.63
C ILE A 181 -14.72 -20.53 2.15
N ARG A 182 -15.65 -20.26 3.07
CA ARG A 182 -17.03 -19.89 2.72
C ARG A 182 -17.08 -18.60 1.88
N LEU A 183 -16.29 -17.59 2.22
CA LEU A 183 -16.23 -16.34 1.46
C LEU A 183 -15.65 -16.57 0.06
N VAL A 184 -14.58 -17.36 -0.06
CA VAL A 184 -13.98 -17.74 -1.35
C VAL A 184 -15.00 -18.39 -2.28
N HIS A 185 -15.87 -19.26 -1.76
CA HIS A 185 -16.92 -19.90 -2.56
C HIS A 185 -18.10 -18.97 -2.92
N ARG A 186 -18.28 -17.87 -2.19
CA ARG A 186 -19.30 -16.85 -2.48
C ARG A 186 -18.82 -15.78 -3.44
N THR A 187 -17.52 -15.54 -3.51
CA THR A 187 -16.93 -14.49 -4.33
C THR A 187 -16.77 -14.96 -5.77
N ALA A 188 -17.12 -14.08 -6.73
CA ALA A 188 -16.90 -14.37 -8.14
C ALA A 188 -15.41 -14.61 -8.41
N ARG A 189 -15.10 -15.66 -9.18
CA ARG A 189 -13.74 -15.94 -9.65
C ARG A 189 -13.39 -15.06 -10.84
N GLY A 190 -12.12 -14.70 -10.94
CA GLY A 190 -11.56 -13.91 -12.03
C GLY A 190 -10.27 -13.22 -11.62
N ASP A 191 -9.46 -12.88 -12.61
CA ASP A 191 -8.23 -12.11 -12.40
C ASP A 191 -8.54 -10.61 -12.43
N PHE A 192 -8.89 -10.08 -11.25
CA PHE A 192 -9.34 -8.70 -11.09
C PHE A 192 -8.23 -7.77 -10.63
N VAL A 193 -7.23 -8.28 -9.91
CA VAL A 193 -6.20 -7.44 -9.30
C VAL A 193 -5.13 -7.12 -10.34
N ARG A 194 -5.02 -5.84 -10.69
CA ARG A 194 -4.08 -5.35 -11.71
C ARG A 194 -2.74 -4.92 -11.12
N ARG A 195 -2.77 -4.23 -9.97
CA ARG A 195 -1.58 -3.74 -9.29
C ARG A 195 -1.69 -3.90 -7.78
N ILE A 196 -0.55 -4.14 -7.16
CA ILE A 196 -0.34 -4.13 -5.71
C ILE A 196 0.86 -3.24 -5.44
N PHE A 197 0.65 -2.07 -4.86
CA PHE A 197 1.73 -1.18 -4.44
C PHE A 197 2.12 -1.48 -3.00
N ILE A 198 3.42 -1.65 -2.76
CA ILE A 198 3.97 -1.87 -1.42
C ILE A 198 4.88 -0.69 -1.08
N HIS A 199 4.42 0.18 -0.20
CA HIS A 199 5.20 1.31 0.29
C HIS A 199 6.34 0.81 1.20
N LEU A 200 7.57 1.16 0.85
CA LEU A 200 8.79 0.72 1.52
C LEU A 200 9.13 1.60 2.74
N GLU A 201 8.22 1.71 3.69
CA GLU A 201 8.38 2.49 4.93
C GLU A 201 9.62 2.04 5.73
N ARG A 202 9.87 0.72 5.79
CA ARG A 202 11.06 0.16 6.46
C ARG A 202 12.30 0.09 5.57
N ARG A 203 12.23 0.61 4.34
CA ARG A 203 13.29 0.51 3.33
C ARG A 203 13.72 -0.93 3.06
N SER A 204 12.75 -1.86 3.04
CA SER A 204 13.03 -3.24 2.65
C SER A 204 13.60 -3.30 1.24
N ASP A 205 14.44 -4.29 0.96
CA ASP A 205 15.00 -4.51 -0.38
C ASP A 205 13.86 -4.77 -1.40
N PRO A 206 13.70 -3.94 -2.45
CA PRO A 206 12.73 -4.18 -3.51
C PRO A 206 12.86 -5.56 -4.16
N GLY A 207 14.09 -6.13 -4.20
CA GLY A 207 14.37 -7.44 -4.76
C GLY A 207 13.59 -8.57 -4.10
N PHE A 208 13.30 -8.45 -2.79
CA PHE A 208 12.49 -9.41 -2.03
C PHE A 208 11.10 -9.63 -2.65
N PHE A 209 10.50 -8.58 -3.23
CA PHE A 209 9.13 -8.63 -3.73
C PHE A 209 9.01 -9.21 -5.14
N ARG A 210 10.14 -9.46 -5.83
CA ARG A 210 10.14 -10.01 -7.20
C ARG A 210 9.46 -11.38 -7.30
N ILE A 211 9.44 -12.15 -6.20
CA ILE A 211 8.76 -13.46 -6.13
C ILE A 211 7.25 -13.35 -6.37
N TYR A 212 6.64 -12.18 -6.09
CA TYR A 212 5.21 -11.95 -6.27
C TYR A 212 4.83 -11.55 -7.70
N GLY A 213 5.82 -11.52 -8.60
CA GLY A 213 5.66 -11.23 -10.02
C GLY A 213 5.36 -9.75 -10.31
N PRO A 214 5.10 -9.42 -11.58
CA PRO A 214 5.07 -8.04 -12.07
C PRO A 214 3.89 -7.23 -11.52
N ARG A 215 2.90 -7.86 -10.89
CA ARG A 215 1.74 -7.18 -10.29
C ARG A 215 2.10 -6.44 -9.00
N VAL A 216 3.12 -6.89 -8.27
CA VAL A 216 3.58 -6.24 -7.04
C VAL A 216 4.68 -5.24 -7.40
N VAL A 217 4.47 -3.97 -7.04
CA VAL A 217 5.41 -2.88 -7.27
C VAL A 217 5.83 -2.27 -5.94
N PRO A 218 7.05 -2.54 -5.48
CA PRO A 218 7.63 -1.83 -4.35
C PRO A 218 7.86 -0.37 -4.70
N VAL A 219 7.38 0.55 -3.86
CA VAL A 219 7.52 1.99 -4.04
C VAL A 219 8.09 2.66 -2.79
N SER A 220 9.05 3.55 -2.97
CA SER A 220 9.67 4.36 -1.92
C SER A 220 8.98 5.72 -1.73
N ASN A 221 8.12 6.12 -2.67
CA ASN A 221 7.31 7.34 -2.58
C ASN A 221 6.05 7.22 -3.45
N TYR A 222 5.06 8.09 -3.26
CA TYR A 222 3.82 8.04 -4.02
C TYR A 222 3.89 8.63 -5.43
N LEU A 223 4.99 9.31 -5.80
CA LEU A 223 5.23 9.70 -7.20
C LEU A 223 5.51 8.46 -8.06
N GLN A 224 6.25 7.48 -7.55
CA GLN A 224 6.45 6.19 -8.21
C GLN A 224 5.13 5.45 -8.45
N ALA A 225 4.25 5.40 -7.44
CA ALA A 225 2.92 4.79 -7.61
C ALA A 225 2.09 5.55 -8.65
N ALA A 226 2.12 6.89 -8.63
CA ALA A 226 1.43 7.73 -9.61
C ALA A 226 1.95 7.49 -11.04
N ALA A 227 3.26 7.33 -11.22
CA ALA A 227 3.88 7.05 -12.51
C ALA A 227 3.41 5.71 -13.11
N VAL A 228 3.32 4.65 -12.29
CA VAL A 228 2.80 3.36 -12.73
C VAL A 228 1.29 3.45 -13.02
N LEU A 229 0.52 4.13 -12.19
CA LEU A 229 -0.91 4.34 -12.42
C LEU A 229 -1.21 5.17 -13.67
N LEU A 230 -0.35 6.13 -14.01
CA LEU A 230 -0.39 6.84 -15.29
C LEU A 230 -0.16 5.88 -16.46
N SER A 231 0.85 5.00 -16.36
CA SER A 231 1.11 3.96 -17.36
C SER A 231 -0.08 3.01 -17.54
N ASP A 232 -0.81 2.72 -16.45
CA ASP A 232 -2.01 1.88 -16.47
C ASP A 232 -3.26 2.64 -16.96
N GLY A 233 -3.15 3.94 -17.26
CA GLY A 233 -4.26 4.79 -17.71
C GLY A 233 -5.26 5.15 -16.61
N LEU A 234 -4.89 4.98 -15.34
CA LEU A 234 -5.73 5.22 -14.15
C LEU A 234 -5.57 6.63 -13.57
N LEU A 235 -4.64 7.42 -14.11
CA LEU A 235 -4.39 8.82 -13.77
C LEU A 235 -4.09 9.64 -15.03
N GLY A 236 -4.35 10.95 -14.95
CA GLY A 236 -3.90 11.93 -15.92
C GLY A 236 -2.52 12.49 -15.59
N THR A 237 -1.91 13.23 -16.52
CA THR A 237 -0.60 13.87 -16.29
C THR A 237 -0.69 15.10 -15.39
N ASP A 238 -1.87 15.71 -15.26
CA ASP A 238 -2.15 16.90 -14.45
C ASP A 238 -1.89 16.68 -12.96
N VAL A 239 -1.91 15.43 -12.49
CA VAL A 239 -1.72 15.10 -11.07
C VAL A 239 -0.26 14.86 -10.69
N LEU A 240 0.65 14.77 -11.66
CA LEU A 240 2.06 14.44 -11.42
C LEU A 240 2.80 15.56 -10.71
N ALA A 241 2.73 16.79 -11.21
CA ALA A 241 3.43 17.92 -10.61
C ALA A 241 2.99 18.17 -9.15
N PRO A 242 1.68 18.16 -8.80
CA PRO A 242 1.27 18.31 -7.40
C PRO A 242 1.76 17.20 -6.47
N ILE A 243 1.87 15.97 -6.97
CA ILE A 243 2.41 14.84 -6.20
C ILE A 243 3.93 14.98 -6.05
N ALA A 244 4.65 15.35 -7.12
CA ALA A 244 6.09 15.58 -7.07
C ALA A 244 6.45 16.69 -6.06
N ALA A 245 5.71 17.79 -6.07
CA ALA A 245 5.90 18.88 -5.12
C ALA A 245 5.65 18.44 -3.67
N ALA A 246 4.61 17.64 -3.43
CA ALA A 246 4.34 17.08 -2.10
C ALA A 246 5.44 16.13 -1.63
N VAL A 247 5.94 15.26 -2.52
CA VAL A 247 7.07 14.39 -2.21
C VAL A 247 8.29 15.24 -1.87
N HIS A 248 8.68 16.19 -2.71
CA HIS A 248 9.82 17.08 -2.47
C HIS A 248 9.75 17.77 -1.11
N THR A 249 8.65 18.47 -0.84
CA THR A 249 8.48 19.30 0.37
C THR A 249 8.33 18.48 1.65
N GLU A 250 7.57 17.38 1.61
CA GLU A 250 7.24 16.62 2.81
C GLU A 250 8.29 15.52 3.11
N THR A 251 9.07 15.06 2.13
CA THR A 251 10.19 14.10 2.33
C THR A 251 11.57 14.75 2.34
N GLN A 252 11.69 16.01 1.91
CA GLN A 252 12.96 16.73 1.70
C GLN A 252 13.89 16.08 0.66
N LEU A 253 13.37 15.24 -0.23
CA LEU A 253 14.15 14.69 -1.34
C LEU A 253 14.45 15.77 -2.37
N SER A 254 15.72 15.93 -2.74
CA SER A 254 16.16 16.82 -3.81
C SER A 254 15.65 16.37 -5.19
N VAL A 255 15.64 17.28 -6.15
CA VAL A 255 15.25 16.99 -7.55
C VAL A 255 16.00 15.77 -8.12
N PRO A 256 17.34 15.64 -7.99
CA PRO A 256 18.06 14.45 -8.45
C PRO A 256 17.62 13.16 -7.75
N GLU A 257 17.29 13.20 -6.46
CA GLU A 257 16.81 12.02 -5.73
C GLU A 257 15.40 11.60 -6.19
N ILE A 258 14.54 12.56 -6.51
CA ILE A 258 13.22 12.29 -7.09
C ILE A 258 13.37 11.64 -8.47
N ALA A 259 14.22 12.19 -9.34
CA ALA A 259 14.50 11.61 -10.65
C ALA A 259 15.06 10.19 -10.52
N GLU A 260 16.05 9.99 -9.65
CA GLU A 260 16.64 8.69 -9.39
C GLU A 260 15.63 7.68 -8.85
N SER A 261 14.62 8.12 -8.08
CA SER A 261 13.53 7.25 -7.64
C SER A 261 12.70 6.73 -8.82
N LEU A 262 12.40 7.54 -9.83
CA LEU A 262 11.69 7.08 -11.03
C LEU A 262 12.58 6.19 -11.91
N HIS A 263 13.86 6.55 -12.08
CA HIS A 263 14.85 5.72 -12.77
C HIS A 263 15.02 4.35 -12.10
N ALA A 264 14.87 4.27 -10.78
CA ALA A 264 14.95 3.01 -10.05
C ALA A 264 13.80 2.06 -10.43
N LEU A 265 12.59 2.56 -10.74
CA LEU A 265 11.52 1.71 -11.28
C LEU A 265 11.91 1.14 -12.64
N VAL A 266 12.49 1.97 -13.50
CA VAL A 266 12.94 1.56 -14.85
C VAL A 266 13.99 0.46 -14.75
N ARG A 267 15.02 0.64 -13.91
CA ARG A 267 16.07 -0.37 -13.68
C ARG A 267 15.54 -1.67 -13.05
N ARG A 268 14.39 -1.66 -12.39
CA ARG A 268 13.73 -2.86 -11.87
C ARG A 268 12.82 -3.56 -12.89
N GLY A 269 12.56 -2.91 -14.02
CA GLY A 269 11.57 -3.36 -15.01
C GLY A 269 10.12 -3.11 -14.59
N ASP A 270 9.89 -2.27 -13.57
CA ASP A 270 8.56 -1.95 -13.06
C ASP A 270 7.87 -0.82 -13.84
N LEU A 271 8.64 -0.02 -14.59
CA LEU A 271 8.14 1.10 -15.38
C LEU A 271 8.91 1.20 -16.71
N SER A 272 8.20 1.50 -17.79
CA SER A 272 8.84 1.72 -19.11
C SER A 272 9.57 3.08 -19.15
N PRO A 273 10.74 3.16 -19.81
CA PRO A 273 11.42 4.43 -20.08
C PRO A 273 10.51 5.46 -20.75
N ASP A 274 9.65 5.04 -21.68
CA ASP A 274 8.75 5.93 -22.43
C ASP A 274 7.78 6.68 -21.50
N VAL A 275 7.35 6.02 -20.41
CA VAL A 275 6.47 6.66 -19.42
C VAL A 275 7.23 7.72 -18.64
N VAL A 276 8.50 7.49 -18.32
CA VAL A 276 9.34 8.49 -17.64
C VAL A 276 9.55 9.71 -18.52
N LEU A 277 9.84 9.51 -19.82
CA LEU A 277 9.95 10.61 -20.78
C LEU A 277 8.63 11.36 -20.96
N HIS A 278 7.49 10.65 -20.90
CA HIS A 278 6.17 11.28 -20.92
C HIS A 278 5.91 12.14 -19.67
N ILE A 279 6.30 11.64 -18.49
CA ILE A 279 6.25 12.39 -17.22
C ILE A 279 7.16 13.62 -17.31
N ALA A 280 8.39 13.47 -17.80
CA ALA A 280 9.34 14.56 -17.97
C ALA A 280 8.73 15.70 -18.80
N LYS A 281 8.14 15.36 -19.95
CA LYS A 281 7.43 16.33 -20.79
C LYS A 281 6.28 17.01 -20.03
N ALA A 282 5.44 16.25 -19.34
CA ALA A 282 4.31 16.80 -18.61
C ALA A 282 4.72 17.75 -17.47
N LEU A 283 5.82 17.43 -16.78
CA LEU A 283 6.38 18.29 -15.73
C LEU A 283 6.96 19.58 -16.33
N GLY A 284 7.70 19.49 -17.45
CA GLY A 284 8.24 20.67 -18.15
C GLY A 284 7.16 21.59 -18.73
N ASP A 285 6.03 21.03 -19.17
CA ASP A 285 4.88 21.80 -19.67
C ASP A 285 4.06 22.46 -18.53
N SER A 286 4.33 22.11 -17.26
CA SER A 286 3.61 22.61 -16.09
C SER A 286 4.32 23.82 -15.45
N ALA A 287 3.85 25.04 -15.72
CA ALA A 287 4.33 26.32 -15.12
C ALA A 287 3.51 26.74 -13.86
N PRO A 288 4.01 27.66 -12.98
CA PRO A 288 3.99 27.51 -11.52
C PRO A 288 2.59 27.63 -10.90
N GLN A 289 2.06 26.50 -10.42
CA GLN A 289 0.88 26.46 -9.55
C GLN A 289 1.13 25.64 -8.28
N LEU A 290 2.40 25.38 -7.93
CA LEU A 290 2.79 24.41 -6.91
C LEU A 290 3.99 24.90 -6.10
N ASP A 291 4.20 24.28 -4.94
CA ASP A 291 5.25 24.65 -3.98
C ASP A 291 6.69 24.35 -4.46
N LEU A 292 6.85 23.63 -5.59
CA LEU A 292 8.11 23.59 -6.34
C LEU A 292 8.21 24.84 -7.21
N THR A 293 9.38 25.47 -7.24
CA THR A 293 9.65 26.55 -8.18
C THR A 293 9.55 26.03 -9.62
N ALA A 294 9.22 26.92 -10.56
CA ALA A 294 9.21 26.56 -11.98
C ALA A 294 10.57 25.99 -12.43
N ASP A 295 11.67 26.53 -11.88
CA ASP A 295 13.03 26.08 -12.16
C ASP A 295 13.26 24.64 -11.66
N GLU A 296 12.81 24.28 -10.45
CA GLU A 296 12.96 22.91 -9.93
C GLU A 296 12.14 21.87 -10.72
N LEU A 297 10.97 22.26 -11.25
CA LEU A 297 10.18 21.38 -12.13
C LEU A 297 10.86 21.16 -13.48
N VAL A 298 11.48 22.20 -14.03
CA VAL A 298 12.30 22.11 -15.25
C VAL A 298 13.53 21.25 -15.00
N ASP A 299 14.26 21.48 -13.90
CA ASP A 299 15.41 20.66 -13.52
C ASP A 299 15.03 19.19 -13.35
N LEU A 300 13.86 18.91 -12.78
CA LEU A 300 13.35 17.55 -12.65
C LEU A 300 13.00 16.96 -14.02
N ALA A 301 12.32 17.71 -14.89
CA ALA A 301 12.01 17.28 -16.24
C ALA A 301 13.28 16.97 -17.05
N ASP A 302 14.31 17.81 -16.93
CA ASP A 302 15.60 17.63 -17.59
C ASP A 302 16.34 16.41 -17.04
N ALA A 303 16.38 16.23 -15.72
CA ALA A 303 17.00 15.05 -15.10
C ALA A 303 16.35 13.72 -15.53
N LEU A 304 15.05 13.73 -15.84
CA LEU A 304 14.32 12.57 -16.34
C LEU A 304 14.55 12.28 -17.83
N GLN A 305 15.12 13.21 -18.60
CA GLN A 305 15.48 12.94 -20.01
C GLN A 305 16.57 11.87 -20.12
N ASP A 306 17.47 11.80 -19.13
CA ASP A 306 18.54 10.80 -19.04
C ASP A 306 18.05 9.48 -18.43
N THR A 307 16.89 9.01 -18.88
CA THR A 307 16.27 7.77 -18.40
C THR A 307 17.14 6.55 -18.72
N PRO A 308 17.43 5.66 -17.75
CA PRO A 308 18.26 4.47 -17.98
C PRO A 308 17.55 3.42 -18.87
N PRO A 309 18.28 2.45 -19.44
CA PRO A 309 17.65 1.31 -20.09
C PRO A 309 16.80 0.50 -19.09
N PRO A 310 15.71 -0.14 -19.57
CA PRO A 310 14.85 -0.93 -18.71
C PRO A 310 15.59 -2.17 -18.20
N GLY A 311 15.39 -2.48 -16.92
CA GLY A 311 15.83 -3.75 -16.34
C GLY A 311 14.89 -4.91 -16.67
N GLU A 312 15.23 -6.10 -16.20
CA GLU A 312 14.41 -7.30 -16.40
C GLU A 312 13.18 -7.27 -15.48
N PRO A 313 11.97 -7.35 -16.04
CA PRO A 313 10.74 -7.34 -15.25
C PRO A 313 10.72 -8.53 -14.27
N PRO A 314 9.98 -8.42 -13.15
CA PRO A 314 9.79 -9.56 -12.27
C PRO A 314 9.19 -10.76 -13.02
N PRO A 315 9.64 -11.99 -12.73
CA PRO A 315 9.17 -13.18 -13.43
C PRO A 315 7.70 -13.46 -13.11
N GLU A 316 6.92 -13.85 -14.12
CA GLU A 316 5.54 -14.30 -13.92
C GLU A 316 5.52 -15.81 -13.62
N VAL A 317 5.81 -16.14 -12.36
CA VAL A 317 5.86 -17.54 -11.87
C VAL A 317 4.79 -17.78 -10.80
N ALA A 318 4.40 -19.04 -10.65
CA ALA A 318 3.50 -19.44 -9.56
C ALA A 318 4.20 -19.22 -8.21
N ILE A 319 3.51 -18.57 -7.28
CA ILE A 319 4.03 -18.26 -5.95
C ILE A 319 3.89 -19.50 -5.06
N ASP A 320 4.99 -19.94 -4.45
CA ASP A 320 4.91 -20.85 -3.31
C ASP A 320 4.57 -20.05 -2.05
N TYR A 321 3.29 -20.07 -1.68
CA TYR A 321 2.80 -19.31 -0.53
C TYR A 321 3.27 -19.82 0.83
N LEU A 322 3.69 -21.09 0.94
CA LEU A 322 4.21 -21.61 2.20
C LEU A 322 5.65 -21.12 2.42
N ASP A 323 6.46 -21.14 1.35
CA ASP A 323 7.82 -20.59 1.38
C ASP A 323 7.79 -19.07 1.55
N ALA A 324 6.93 -18.35 0.78
CA ALA A 324 6.77 -16.91 0.92
C ALA A 324 6.34 -16.50 2.35
N LEU A 325 5.49 -17.31 3.01
CA LEU A 325 5.08 -17.08 4.39
C LEU A 325 6.24 -17.29 5.38
N ALA A 326 7.11 -18.26 5.12
CA ALA A 326 8.29 -18.51 5.93
C ALA A 326 9.30 -17.36 5.78
N ASP A 327 9.54 -16.91 4.56
CA ASP A 327 10.46 -15.80 4.24
C ASP A 327 9.97 -14.47 4.84
N ASP A 328 8.68 -14.17 4.73
CA ASP A 328 8.11 -12.96 5.33
C ASP A 328 8.23 -12.96 6.86
N ARG A 329 8.02 -14.13 7.50
CA ARG A 329 8.22 -14.29 8.94
C ARG A 329 9.68 -14.07 9.33
N ALA A 330 10.62 -14.65 8.59
CA ALA A 330 12.05 -14.49 8.84
C ALA A 330 12.48 -13.02 8.71
N ARG A 331 11.99 -12.33 7.69
CA ARG A 331 12.21 -10.88 7.49
C ARG A 331 11.69 -10.05 8.66
N TRP A 332 10.49 -10.36 9.14
CA TRP A 332 9.91 -9.66 10.30
C TRP A 332 10.71 -9.90 11.59
N GLU A 333 11.16 -11.14 11.81
CA GLU A 333 12.00 -11.50 12.96
C GLU A 333 13.35 -10.77 12.93
N ALA A 334 14.01 -10.74 11.76
CA ALA A 334 15.26 -10.01 11.56
C ALA A 334 15.12 -8.50 11.79
N ALA A 335 14.05 -7.89 11.26
CA ALA A 335 13.77 -6.47 11.46
C ALA A 335 13.56 -6.12 12.94
N ARG A 336 12.84 -6.98 13.68
CA ARG A 336 12.61 -6.81 15.13
C ARG A 336 13.92 -6.92 15.93
N ASP A 337 14.78 -7.86 15.56
CA ASP A 337 16.05 -8.05 16.27
C ASP A 337 17.01 -6.88 15.99
N ALA A 338 17.05 -6.36 14.77
CA ALA A 338 17.78 -5.13 14.44
C ALA A 338 17.28 -3.91 15.23
N ALA A 339 15.97 -3.75 15.39
CA ALA A 339 15.39 -2.68 16.20
C ALA A 339 15.80 -2.78 17.68
N ARG A 340 15.78 -3.99 18.26
CA ARG A 340 16.23 -4.24 19.64
C ARG A 340 17.69 -3.87 19.88
N VAL A 341 18.56 -4.15 18.91
CA VAL A 341 19.99 -3.77 18.98
C VAL A 341 20.13 -2.25 19.01
N ARG A 342 19.46 -1.53 18.10
CA ARG A 342 19.50 -0.06 18.03
C ARG A 342 19.01 0.61 19.33
N VAL A 343 17.96 0.09 19.95
CA VAL A 343 17.45 0.59 21.24
C VAL A 343 18.50 0.42 22.35
N LYS A 344 19.16 -0.75 22.39
CA LYS A 344 20.21 -1.06 23.38
C LYS A 344 21.47 -0.19 23.20
N GLU A 345 21.81 0.17 21.97
CA GLU A 345 22.92 1.08 21.66
C GLU A 345 22.59 2.52 22.06
N ARG A 346 21.37 3.00 21.76
CA ARG A 346 20.90 4.33 22.20
C ARG A 346 20.86 4.47 23.72
N SER A 347 20.39 3.45 24.45
CA SER A 347 20.35 3.47 25.92
C SER A 347 21.75 3.44 26.56
N ARG A 348 22.73 2.81 25.90
CA ARG A 348 24.13 2.82 26.34
C ARG A 348 24.80 4.18 26.10
N SER A 349 24.46 4.84 25.00
CA SER A 349 24.95 6.19 24.70
C SER A 349 24.36 7.26 25.62
N SER A 350 23.13 7.09 26.14
CA SER A 350 22.50 8.05 27.05
C SER A 350 22.82 7.84 28.54
N SER A 351 23.50 6.74 28.89
CA SER A 351 23.86 6.39 30.28
C SER A 351 25.35 6.63 30.57
N GLY A 352 26.08 7.21 29.60
CA GLY A 352 27.52 7.46 29.66
C GLY A 352 27.91 8.94 29.69
N GLU A 353 26.96 9.85 29.96
CA GLU A 353 27.22 11.27 30.26
C GLU A 353 27.08 11.55 31.77
#